data_AF-A0A4R5EVG0-F1
#
_entry.id   AF-A0A4R5EVG0-F1
#
_cell.length_a   1.000
_cell.length_b   1.000
_cell.length_c   1.000
_cell.angle_alpha   90.00
_cell.angle_beta   90.00
_cell.angle_gamma   90.00
#
_symmetry.space_group_name_H-M   'P 1'
#
loop_
_entity.id
_entity.type
_entity.pdbx_description
1 polymer ?
#
loop_
_entity_poly.entity_id
_entity_poly.type
_entity_poly.pdbx_seq_one_letter_code
_entity_poly.pdbx_strand_id
1 'polypeptide(L)'
;MMRSDALLELIWGEAIEVRGPDEMSPLARLLGALLTVPMVTLVAHADDTRPFAMMESDELLPDAPLGDILAEELGLDVPRDAVVLIEPIGFADAASFSGRALGEELGRLLGDIAATCTTAPKGGFDAIRPVGGDPLRPVLRALTRDIARILPDTRVPRQEELRAR
;
A
#
# COMPACT_ATOMS: atom_id res chain seq x y z
N MET A 1 17.34 -5.90 -11.69
CA MET A 1 18.67 -5.29 -11.49
C MET A 1 18.66 -3.79 -11.78
N MET A 2 18.25 -3.31 -12.97
CA MET A 2 18.18 -1.86 -13.29
C MET A 2 17.29 -0.99 -12.38
N ARG A 3 16.29 -1.56 -11.69
CA ARG A 3 15.38 -0.81 -10.81
C ARG A 3 16.02 -0.42 -9.47
N SER A 4 16.96 -1.22 -8.96
CA SER A 4 17.65 -0.96 -7.69
C SER A 4 18.67 0.16 -7.83
N ASP A 5 19.48 0.14 -8.90
CA ASP A 5 20.47 1.18 -9.17
C ASP A 5 19.82 2.56 -9.36
N ALA A 6 18.72 2.60 -10.13
CA ALA A 6 17.96 3.84 -10.34
C ALA A 6 17.34 4.38 -9.04
N LEU A 7 16.88 3.50 -8.13
CA LEU A 7 16.35 3.92 -6.84
C LEU A 7 17.45 4.50 -5.94
N LEU A 8 18.63 3.90 -5.92
CA LEU A 8 19.78 4.44 -5.17
C LEU A 8 20.18 5.83 -5.66
N GLU A 9 20.25 6.03 -6.98
CA GLU A 9 20.52 7.34 -7.56
C GLU A 9 19.49 8.40 -7.13
N LEU A 10 18.22 8.02 -7.04
CA LEU A 10 17.16 8.94 -6.57
C LEU A 10 17.28 9.25 -5.07
N ILE A 11 17.59 8.26 -4.25
CA ILE A 11 17.76 8.45 -2.80
C ILE A 11 18.95 9.40 -2.54
N TRP A 12 20.11 9.12 -3.12
CA TRP A 12 21.30 9.96 -2.95
C TRP A 12 21.21 11.31 -3.66
N GLY A 13 20.40 11.40 -4.71
CA GLY A 13 20.11 12.64 -5.42
C GLY A 13 19.08 13.55 -4.73
N GLU A 14 18.61 13.19 -3.52
CA GLU A 14 17.54 13.89 -2.80
C GLU A 14 16.24 14.04 -3.63
N ALA A 15 16.00 13.10 -4.55
CA ALA A 15 14.84 13.10 -5.44
C ALA A 15 13.69 12.20 -4.93
N ILE A 16 13.74 11.84 -3.65
CA ILE A 16 12.70 11.07 -2.96
C ILE A 16 12.06 11.92 -1.86
N GLU A 17 10.73 11.94 -1.84
CA GLU A 17 9.93 12.57 -0.80
C GLU A 17 9.13 11.50 -0.03
N VAL A 18 9.13 11.59 1.29
CA VAL A 18 8.29 10.73 2.15
C VAL A 18 6.92 11.37 2.31
N ARG A 19 5.84 10.62 2.02
CA ARG A 19 4.47 11.12 2.18
C ARG A 19 3.80 10.54 3.41
N GLY A 20 3.13 11.42 4.17
CA GLY A 20 2.31 11.03 5.30
C GLY A 20 0.98 10.37 4.88
N PRO A 21 0.24 9.76 5.82
CA PRO A 21 -1.03 9.09 5.54
C PRO A 21 -2.08 9.96 4.86
N ASP A 22 -2.08 11.27 5.15
CA ASP A 22 -3.04 12.23 4.62
C ASP A 22 -2.73 12.70 3.19
N GLU A 23 -1.53 12.41 2.69
CA GLU A 23 -1.04 12.83 1.37
C GLU A 23 -0.91 11.65 0.39
N MET A 24 -1.42 10.48 0.76
CA MET A 24 -1.34 9.29 -0.07
C MET A 24 -2.22 9.37 -1.31
N SER A 25 -1.67 8.90 -2.43
CA SER A 25 -2.41 8.72 -3.68
C SER A 25 -3.58 7.74 -3.51
N PRO A 26 -4.61 7.78 -4.37
CA PRO A 26 -5.65 6.75 -4.40
C PRO A 26 -5.11 5.31 -4.54
N LEU A 27 -3.99 5.12 -5.24
CA LEU A 27 -3.33 3.83 -5.41
C LEU A 27 -2.70 3.37 -4.10
N ALA A 28 -1.90 4.22 -3.45
CA ALA A 28 -1.28 3.94 -2.16
C ALA A 28 -2.33 3.61 -1.10
N ARG A 29 -3.41 4.40 -1.01
CA ARG A 29 -4.50 4.15 -0.06
C ARG A 29 -5.17 2.80 -0.27
N LEU A 30 -5.42 2.43 -1.52
CA LEU A 30 -6.08 1.16 -1.84
C LEU A 30 -5.15 -0.02 -1.60
N LEU A 31 -3.89 0.07 -2.01
CA LEU A 31 -2.90 -0.97 -1.77
C LEU A 31 -2.68 -1.17 -0.27
N GLY A 32 -2.46 -0.10 0.49
CA GLY A 32 -2.29 -0.16 1.95
C GLY A 32 -3.50 -0.73 2.69
N ALA A 33 -4.72 -0.56 2.15
CA ALA A 33 -5.93 -1.17 2.72
C ALA A 33 -6.05 -2.69 2.44
N LEU A 34 -5.35 -3.19 1.42
CA LEU A 34 -5.36 -4.62 1.04
C LEU A 34 -4.24 -5.41 1.71
N LEU A 35 -3.13 -4.78 2.04
CA LEU A 35 -1.99 -5.42 2.68
C LEU A 35 -2.24 -5.59 4.18
N THR A 36 -1.80 -6.72 4.72
CA THR A 36 -1.81 -6.98 6.18
C THR A 36 -0.53 -6.53 6.87
N VAL A 37 0.50 -6.22 6.09
CA VAL A 37 1.80 -5.72 6.56
C VAL A 37 1.84 -4.18 6.50
N PRO A 38 2.71 -3.52 7.27
CA PRO A 38 2.89 -2.08 7.17
C PRO A 38 3.27 -1.67 5.74
N MET A 39 2.89 -0.47 5.33
CA MET A 39 3.27 0.11 4.05
C MET A 39 3.84 1.51 4.26
N VAL A 40 4.97 1.77 3.62
CA VAL A 40 5.62 3.08 3.54
C VAL A 40 5.52 3.57 2.10
N THR A 41 5.19 4.85 1.89
CA THR A 41 5.06 5.44 0.55
C THR A 41 6.12 6.51 0.33
N LEU A 42 6.87 6.34 -0.75
CA LEU A 42 7.90 7.25 -1.22
C LEU A 42 7.47 7.82 -2.58
N VAL A 43 7.69 9.11 -2.77
CA VAL A 43 7.43 9.79 -4.03
C VAL A 43 8.75 10.10 -4.72
N ALA A 44 8.92 9.55 -5.91
CA ALA A 44 10.06 9.79 -6.77
C ALA A 44 9.80 10.99 -7.70
N HIS A 45 10.68 11.99 -7.61
CA HIS A 45 10.75 13.14 -8.51
C HIS A 45 11.54 12.77 -9.78
N ALA A 46 11.04 11.76 -10.50
CA ALA A 46 11.61 11.27 -11.74
C ALA A 46 10.53 11.18 -12.82
N ASP A 47 10.87 11.59 -14.04
CA ASP A 47 9.97 11.45 -15.17
C ASP A 47 9.80 9.97 -15.57
N ASP A 48 8.56 9.61 -15.89
CA ASP A 48 8.23 8.44 -16.72
C ASP A 48 8.51 7.04 -16.13
N THR A 49 8.50 6.89 -14.81
CA THR A 49 8.42 5.56 -14.17
C THR A 49 6.97 5.17 -13.87
N ARG A 50 6.67 3.86 -13.77
CA ARG A 50 5.43 3.37 -13.16
C ARG A 50 5.66 3.14 -11.67
N PRO A 51 4.62 3.23 -10.82
CA PRO A 51 4.73 2.84 -9.42
C PRO A 51 5.32 1.45 -9.25
N PHE A 52 6.04 1.18 -8.17
CA PHE A 52 6.52 -0.17 -7.88
C PHE A 52 6.68 -0.39 -6.39
N ALA A 53 6.62 -1.66 -6.00
CA ALA A 53 6.77 -2.06 -4.61
C ALA A 53 8.04 -2.88 -4.44
N MET A 54 8.68 -2.71 -3.29
CA MET A 54 9.81 -3.50 -2.80
C MET A 54 9.54 -3.87 -1.34
N MET A 55 10.12 -4.96 -0.87
CA MET A 55 10.15 -5.27 0.56
C MET A 55 11.24 -4.42 1.23
N GLU A 56 11.06 -4.06 2.50
CA GLU A 56 12.10 -3.38 3.27
C GLU A 56 13.39 -4.22 3.35
N SER A 57 13.25 -5.54 3.29
CA SER A 57 14.36 -6.49 3.31
C SER A 57 15.07 -6.65 1.96
N ASP A 58 14.57 -6.04 0.88
CA ASP A 58 15.20 -6.18 -0.43
C ASP A 58 16.58 -5.49 -0.43
N GLU A 59 17.63 -6.27 -0.71
CA GLU A 59 19.01 -5.75 -0.80
C GLU A 59 19.19 -4.86 -2.03
N LEU A 60 19.59 -3.59 -1.82
CA LEU A 60 19.99 -2.69 -2.91
C LEU A 60 21.51 -2.65 -3.09
N LEU A 61 22.25 -2.87 -2.00
CA LEU A 61 23.70 -3.00 -1.97
C LEU A 61 24.07 -4.27 -1.19
N PRO A 62 25.28 -4.82 -1.38
CA PRO A 62 25.73 -5.98 -0.60
C PRO A 62 25.59 -5.72 0.90
N ASP A 63 24.85 -6.60 1.59
CA ASP A 63 24.56 -6.52 3.03
C ASP A 63 23.82 -5.25 3.49
N ALA A 64 23.17 -4.54 2.57
CA ALA A 64 22.44 -3.30 2.83
C ALA A 64 21.00 -3.38 2.28
N PRO A 65 20.02 -3.74 3.12
CA PRO A 65 18.61 -3.80 2.76
C PRO A 65 18.03 -2.39 2.59
N LEU A 66 16.97 -2.28 1.79
CA LEU A 66 16.28 -1.02 1.51
C LEU A 66 15.88 -0.27 2.79
N GLY A 67 15.36 -0.97 3.80
CA GLY A 67 14.97 -0.36 5.07
C GLY A 67 16.13 0.35 5.78
N ASP A 68 17.32 -0.25 5.80
CA ASP A 68 18.50 0.34 6.43
C ASP A 68 18.99 1.56 5.63
N ILE A 69 19.00 1.47 4.30
CA ILE A 69 19.36 2.60 3.43
C ILE A 69 18.41 3.78 3.63
N LEU A 70 17.10 3.54 3.74
CA LEU A 70 16.12 4.59 3.99
C LEU A 70 16.28 5.20 5.39
N ALA A 71 16.66 4.41 6.39
CA ALA A 71 16.96 4.92 7.73
C ALA A 71 18.22 5.78 7.75
N GLU A 72 19.27 5.37 7.05
CA GLU A 72 20.56 6.08 7.01
C GLU A 72 20.50 7.36 6.17
N GLU A 73 19.93 7.29 4.96
CA GLU A 73 19.97 8.40 4.00
C GLU A 73 18.82 9.39 4.19
N LEU A 74 17.65 8.92 4.60
CA LEU A 74 16.43 9.75 4.72
C LEU A 74 15.96 9.93 6.17
N GLY A 75 16.60 9.28 7.15
CA GLY A 75 16.14 9.28 8.54
C GLY A 75 14.78 8.58 8.73
N LEU A 76 14.38 7.72 7.78
CA LEU A 76 13.07 7.08 7.76
C LEU A 76 13.14 5.69 8.39
N ASP A 77 12.54 5.54 9.57
CA ASP A 77 12.40 4.24 10.22
C ASP A 77 11.33 3.40 9.51
N VAL A 78 11.76 2.36 8.79
CA VAL A 78 10.87 1.47 8.03
C VAL A 78 10.55 0.24 8.87
N PRO A 79 9.27 -0.05 9.17
CA PRO A 79 8.90 -1.23 9.94
C PRO A 79 9.38 -2.52 9.27
N ARG A 80 9.73 -3.52 10.08
CA ARG A 80 10.01 -4.86 9.58
C ARG A 80 8.81 -5.45 8.83
N ASP A 81 9.09 -6.22 7.80
CA ASP A 81 8.19 -6.82 6.82
C ASP A 81 7.33 -5.80 6.04
N ALA A 82 7.70 -4.52 6.07
CA ALA A 82 6.95 -3.48 5.39
C ALA A 82 7.13 -3.53 3.87
N VAL A 83 6.05 -3.22 3.17
CA VAL A 83 6.10 -2.91 1.74
C VAL A 83 6.46 -1.44 1.57
N VAL A 84 7.53 -1.17 0.84
CA VAL A 84 7.90 0.17 0.39
C VAL A 84 7.30 0.36 -1.00
N LEU A 85 6.31 1.24 -1.12
CA LEU A 85 5.74 1.67 -2.39
C LEU A 85 6.46 2.93 -2.87
N ILE A 86 7.04 2.87 -4.06
CA ILE A 86 7.66 4.00 -4.74
C ILE A 86 6.71 4.45 -5.86
N GLU A 87 6.20 5.67 -5.75
CA GLU A 87 5.33 6.29 -6.75
C GLU A 87 6.05 7.45 -7.46
N PRO A 88 5.99 7.55 -8.79
CA PRO A 88 6.37 8.77 -9.49
C PRO A 88 5.45 9.93 -9.08
N ILE A 89 5.97 11.15 -9.05
CA ILE A 89 5.20 12.35 -8.66
C ILE A 89 3.88 12.49 -9.45
N GLY A 90 3.87 12.16 -10.73
CA GLY A 90 2.67 12.21 -11.56
C GLY A 90 1.56 11.24 -11.12
N PHE A 91 1.91 10.13 -10.46
CA PHE A 91 0.95 9.22 -9.84
C PHE A 91 0.56 9.68 -8.44
N ALA A 92 1.53 10.15 -7.66
CA ALA A 92 1.31 10.61 -6.29
C ALA A 92 0.33 11.80 -6.24
N ASP A 93 0.51 12.78 -7.14
CA ASP A 93 -0.29 14.00 -7.20
C ASP A 93 -1.57 13.85 -8.04
N ALA A 94 -1.84 12.64 -8.58
CA ALA A 94 -3.02 12.41 -9.39
C ALA A 94 -4.30 12.53 -8.55
N ALA A 95 -5.07 13.60 -8.78
CA ALA A 95 -6.33 13.85 -8.09
C ALA A 95 -7.36 12.72 -8.25
N SER A 96 -7.29 11.97 -9.35
CA SER A 96 -8.16 10.81 -9.59
C SER A 96 -7.59 9.87 -10.64
N PHE A 97 -7.89 8.58 -10.49
CA PHE A 97 -7.64 7.56 -11.50
C PHE A 97 -8.96 7.03 -12.05
N SER A 98 -8.98 6.66 -13.33
CA SER A 98 -10.06 5.79 -13.81
C SER A 98 -10.01 4.45 -13.08
N GLY A 99 -11.16 3.86 -12.78
CA GLY A 99 -11.22 2.57 -12.07
C GLY A 99 -10.45 1.45 -12.81
N ARG A 100 -10.40 1.52 -14.14
CA ARG A 100 -9.60 0.61 -14.96
C ARG A 100 -8.09 0.80 -14.74
N ALA A 101 -7.59 2.03 -14.86
CA ALA A 101 -6.16 2.31 -14.67
C ALA A 101 -5.70 1.95 -13.26
N LEU A 102 -6.52 2.27 -12.25
CA LEU A 102 -6.25 1.91 -10.86
C LEU A 102 -6.21 0.39 -10.67
N GLY A 103 -7.19 -0.34 -11.23
CA GLY A 103 -7.24 -1.80 -11.14
C GLY A 103 -6.08 -2.49 -11.87
N GLU A 104 -5.67 -1.98 -13.03
CA GLU A 104 -4.51 -2.48 -13.78
C GLU A 104 -3.21 -2.31 -12.98
N GLU A 105 -2.96 -1.14 -12.40
CA GLU A 105 -1.76 -0.91 -11.59
C GLU A 105 -1.76 -1.71 -10.28
N LEU A 106 -2.90 -1.76 -9.59
CA LEU A 106 -3.03 -2.53 -8.36
C LEU A 106 -2.80 -4.03 -8.60
N GLY A 107 -3.40 -4.58 -9.65
CA GLY A 107 -3.24 -5.99 -10.01
C GLY A 107 -1.79 -6.33 -10.34
N ARG A 108 -1.09 -5.44 -11.05
CA ARG A 108 0.33 -5.60 -11.33
C ARG A 108 1.17 -5.55 -10.06
N LEU A 109 0.97 -4.56 -9.20
CA LEU A 109 1.73 -4.41 -7.94
C LEU A 109 1.55 -5.61 -7.02
N LEU A 110 0.31 -6.11 -6.86
CA LEU A 110 0.05 -7.29 -6.06
C LEU A 110 0.71 -8.55 -6.67
N GLY A 111 0.71 -8.66 -8.00
CA GLY A 111 1.43 -9.71 -8.71
C GLY A 111 2.94 -9.66 -8.48
N ASP A 112 3.53 -8.45 -8.54
CA ASP A 112 4.95 -8.23 -8.29
C ASP A 112 5.31 -8.61 -6.84
N ILE A 113 4.56 -8.12 -5.84
CA ILE A 113 4.78 -8.44 -4.42
C ILE A 113 4.69 -9.95 -4.18
N ALA A 114 3.65 -10.61 -4.72
CA ALA A 114 3.48 -12.05 -4.56
C ALA A 114 4.62 -12.86 -5.19
N ALA A 115 5.19 -12.39 -6.30
CA ALA A 115 6.35 -13.01 -6.92
C ALA A 115 7.61 -12.87 -6.04
N THR A 116 7.82 -11.72 -5.39
CA THR A 116 8.95 -11.52 -4.47
C THR A 116 8.83 -12.38 -3.21
N CYS A 117 7.61 -12.64 -2.71
CA CYS A 117 7.40 -13.54 -1.58
C CYS A 117 7.76 -15.02 -1.87
N THR A 118 7.78 -15.45 -3.15
CA THR A 118 8.05 -16.87 -3.48
C THR A 118 9.53 -17.26 -3.42
N THR A 119 10.44 -16.29 -3.31
CA THR A 119 11.89 -16.52 -3.24
C THR A 119 12.44 -16.57 -1.82
N ALA A 120 11.61 -16.34 -0.80
CA ALA A 120 11.97 -16.61 0.59
C ALA A 120 12.37 -18.09 0.77
N PRO A 121 13.41 -18.40 1.58
CA PRO A 121 13.76 -19.79 1.87
C PRO A 121 12.53 -20.54 2.38
N LYS A 122 12.42 -21.84 2.05
CA LYS A 122 11.35 -22.76 2.48
C LYS A 122 11.36 -22.97 4.02
N GLY A 123 11.22 -21.91 4.79
CA GLY A 123 10.70 -21.94 6.16
C GLY A 123 9.19 -21.94 6.03
N GLY A 124 8.57 -23.06 6.39
CA GLY A 124 7.19 -23.36 6.07
C GLY A 124 6.23 -22.22 6.36
N PHE A 125 5.47 -21.81 5.34
CA PHE A 125 4.10 -21.40 5.58
C PHE A 125 3.41 -22.57 6.27
N ASP A 126 3.30 -22.49 7.60
CA ASP A 126 2.41 -23.36 8.34
C ASP A 126 1.03 -23.15 7.72
N ALA A 127 0.52 -24.22 7.10
CA ALA A 127 -0.79 -24.24 6.50
C ALA A 127 -1.77 -23.62 7.49
N ILE A 128 -2.63 -22.73 7.02
CA ILE A 128 -3.74 -22.18 7.81
C ILE A 128 -4.48 -23.36 8.46
N ARG A 129 -4.14 -23.66 9.71
CA ARG A 129 -4.89 -24.59 10.54
C ARG A 129 -6.07 -23.81 11.08
N PRO A 130 -7.30 -24.33 10.99
CA PRO A 130 -8.42 -23.70 11.65
C PRO A 130 -8.13 -23.76 13.15
N VAL A 131 -7.78 -22.62 13.75
CA VAL A 131 -7.70 -22.49 15.20
C VAL A 131 -9.12 -22.63 15.73
N GLY A 132 -9.46 -23.85 16.14
CA GLY A 132 -10.59 -24.07 17.02
C GLY A 132 -10.30 -23.48 18.38
N GLY A 133 -11.13 -22.55 18.83
CA GLY A 133 -11.24 -22.20 20.25
C GLY A 133 -11.14 -20.71 20.59
N ASP A 134 -12.32 -20.11 20.72
CA ASP A 134 -12.72 -18.97 21.56
C ASP A 134 -12.57 -17.51 21.05
N PRO A 135 -13.61 -16.66 21.25
CA PRO A 135 -13.89 -15.51 20.39
C PRO A 135 -13.15 -14.24 20.79
N LEU A 136 -12.54 -13.60 19.81
CA LEU A 136 -12.09 -12.21 19.86
C LEU A 136 -13.24 -11.24 20.14
N ARG A 137 -13.16 -10.51 21.27
CA ARG A 137 -13.73 -9.16 21.46
C ARG A 137 -12.90 -8.38 22.50
N PRO A 138 -12.73 -7.03 22.42
CA PRO A 138 -13.49 -6.06 21.61
C PRO A 138 -12.62 -4.91 21.02
N VAL A 139 -12.11 -5.01 19.79
CA VAL A 139 -11.62 -3.81 19.04
C VAL A 139 -12.58 -3.45 17.89
N LEU A 140 -13.39 -4.41 17.43
CA LEU A 140 -14.33 -4.23 16.32
C LEU A 140 -15.55 -3.31 16.62
N ARG A 141 -15.80 -2.94 17.89
CA ARG A 141 -16.93 -2.07 18.26
C ARG A 141 -16.65 -0.58 18.08
N ALA A 142 -15.40 -0.17 17.93
CA ALA A 142 -15.06 1.24 17.75
C ALA A 142 -15.33 1.69 16.30
N LEU A 143 -14.92 0.89 15.31
CA LEU A 143 -15.02 1.26 13.88
C LEU A 143 -16.45 1.30 13.34
N THR A 144 -17.38 0.52 13.91
CA THR A 144 -18.78 0.50 13.45
C THR A 144 -19.56 1.76 13.84
N ARG A 145 -19.10 2.52 14.85
CA ARG A 145 -19.81 3.73 15.30
C ARG A 145 -19.48 4.95 14.43
N ASP A 146 -18.28 5.02 13.87
CA ASP A 146 -17.85 6.18 13.09
C ASP A 146 -18.34 6.14 11.63
N ILE A 147 -18.49 4.95 11.04
CA ILE A 147 -19.04 4.83 9.67
C ILE A 147 -20.48 5.36 9.58
N ALA A 148 -21.28 5.21 10.64
CA ALA A 148 -22.65 5.71 10.70
C ALA A 148 -22.75 7.25 10.74
N ARG A 149 -21.66 7.97 11.05
CA ARG A 149 -21.63 9.45 11.01
C ARG A 149 -21.28 10.02 9.65
N ILE A 150 -20.67 9.23 8.77
CA ILE A 150 -20.10 9.69 7.50
C ILE A 150 -21.06 9.46 6.32
N LEU A 151 -22.04 8.55 6.46
CA LEU A 151 -23.04 8.30 5.42
C LEU A 151 -24.20 9.31 5.49
N PRO A 152 -24.47 10.09 4.42
CA PRO A 152 -25.71 10.84 4.32
C PRO A 152 -26.92 9.88 4.29
N ASP A 153 -27.99 10.23 5.00
CA ASP A 153 -29.26 9.48 5.14
C ASP A 153 -29.95 9.31 3.77
N THR A 154 -29.52 8.32 2.98
CA THR A 154 -30.23 7.92 1.77
C THR A 154 -31.44 7.08 2.16
N ARG A 155 -32.51 7.75 2.58
CA ARG A 155 -33.84 7.13 2.64
C ARG A 155 -34.28 6.83 1.22
N VAL A 156 -34.27 5.55 0.88
CA VAL A 156 -34.95 5.03 -0.31
C VAL A 156 -36.47 5.19 -0.08
N PRO A 157 -37.21 5.92 -0.93
CA PRO A 157 -38.66 6.00 -0.80
C PRO A 157 -39.28 4.62 -1.06
N ARG A 158 -40.16 4.18 -0.15
CA ARG A 158 -41.00 2.98 -0.35
C ARG A 158 -41.86 3.15 -1.60
N GLN A 159 -41.91 2.11 -2.41
CA GLN A 159 -42.65 1.99 -3.67
C GLN A 159 -44.20 2.05 -3.56
N GLU A 160 -44.79 2.68 -2.55
CA GLU A 160 -46.25 2.73 -2.37
C GLU A 160 -46.93 4.00 -2.93
N GLU A 161 -46.20 5.03 -3.37
CA GLU A 161 -46.81 6.27 -3.89
C GLU A 161 -47.05 6.33 -5.42
N LEU A 162 -46.73 5.28 -6.18
CA LEU A 162 -46.92 5.27 -7.65
C LEU A 162 -48.26 4.69 -8.14
N ARG A 163 -49.22 4.39 -7.25
CA ARG A 163 -50.56 3.89 -7.63
C ARG A 163 -51.72 4.85 -7.33
N ALA A 164 -51.44 6.12 -7.11
CA ALA A 164 -52.47 7.14 -6.96
C ALA A 164 -52.16 8.39 -7.81
N ARG A 165 -52.13 8.22 -9.13
CA ARG A 165 -52.34 9.30 -10.09
C ARG A 165 -53.11 8.76 -11.29
#